data_AF-A0A6M1U9C1-F1
#
_entry.id   AF-A0A6M1U9C1-F1
#
_cell.length_a   1.000
_cell.length_b   1.000
_cell.length_c   1.000
_cell.angle_alpha   90.00
_cell.angle_beta   90.00
_cell.angle_gamma   90.00
#
_symmetry.space_group_name_H-M   'P 1'
#
loop_
_entity.id
_entity.type
_entity.pdbx_description
1 polymer ?
#
loop_
_entity_poly.entity_id
_entity_poly.type
_entity_poly.pdbx_seq_one_letter_code
_entity_poly.pdbx_strand_id
1 'polypeptide(L)'
;MTKRDAAADLAMCEAATPGPWRNDHDQVTKENGVPLFKAFRMRGDFQMRNDTRFITESREALPHWIQRAVEAEAEIERMRKETEAIRYVVDMLDTGDPQQRRARLHLLEVIKRMEKA
;
A
#
# COMPACT_ATOMS: atom_id res chain seq x y z
N MET A 1 9.20 -12.57 11.90
CA MET A 1 9.63 -11.51 10.97
C MET A 1 9.16 -10.18 11.54
N THR A 2 10.04 -9.19 11.61
CA THR A 2 9.70 -7.81 12.00
C THR A 2 8.83 -7.15 10.94
N LYS A 3 7.94 -6.23 11.34
CA LYS A 3 7.13 -5.42 10.41
C LYS A 3 8.09 -4.65 9.49
N ARG A 4 7.85 -4.71 8.18
CA ARG A 4 8.62 -3.95 7.19
C ARG A 4 8.36 -2.45 7.36
N ASP A 5 9.39 -1.64 7.15
CA ASP A 5 9.28 -0.18 7.15
C ASP A 5 9.10 0.30 5.70
N ALA A 6 7.87 0.70 5.38
CA ALA A 6 7.51 1.11 4.03
C ALA A 6 8.28 2.37 3.57
N ALA A 7 8.62 3.29 4.47
CA ALA A 7 9.39 4.48 4.11
C ALA A 7 10.84 4.11 3.80
N ALA A 8 11.43 3.21 4.59
CA ALA A 8 12.77 2.69 4.29
C ALA A 8 12.80 1.88 2.99
N ASP A 9 11.75 1.09 2.73
CA ASP A 9 11.61 0.30 1.50
C ASP A 9 11.43 1.20 0.26
N LEU A 10 10.64 2.27 0.37
CA LEU A 10 10.47 3.26 -0.70
C LEU A 10 11.77 4.02 -0.98
N ALA A 11 12.47 4.47 0.07
CA ALA A 11 13.75 5.16 -0.07
C ALA A 11 14.80 4.27 -0.76
N MET A 12 14.79 2.97 -0.49
CA MET A 12 15.63 2.00 -1.20
C MET A 12 15.29 1.91 -2.69
N CYS A 13 13.99 1.94 -3.04
CA CYS A 13 13.54 1.93 -4.43
C CYS A 13 13.96 3.20 -5.18
N GLU A 14 13.77 4.38 -4.56
CA GLU A 14 14.12 5.69 -5.12
C GLU A 14 15.64 5.89 -5.28
N ALA A 15 16.44 5.33 -4.36
CA ALA A 15 17.89 5.37 -4.45
C ALA A 15 18.46 4.42 -5.51
N ALA A 16 17.68 3.44 -5.97
CA ALA A 16 18.12 2.51 -6.99
C ALA A 16 18.25 3.20 -8.36
N THR A 17 19.03 2.62 -9.28
CA THR A 17 19.22 3.21 -10.63
C THR A 17 17.85 3.41 -11.32
N PRO A 18 17.49 4.63 -11.75
CA PRO A 18 16.24 4.90 -12.47
C PRO A 18 16.14 4.16 -13.80
N GLY A 19 14.91 3.94 -14.25
CA GLY A 19 14.61 3.39 -15.58
C GLY A 19 14.75 4.43 -16.71
N PRO A 20 14.49 4.05 -17.97
CA PRO A 20 13.98 2.73 -18.38
C PRO A 20 15.06 1.64 -18.35
N TRP A 21 14.64 0.41 -18.06
CA TRP A 21 15.51 -0.77 -18.14
C TRP A 21 15.08 -1.66 -19.30
N ARG A 22 16.03 -2.44 -19.82
CA ARG A 22 15.79 -3.45 -20.84
C ARG A 22 16.04 -4.81 -20.22
N ASN A 23 15.20 -5.78 -20.55
CA ASN A 23 15.45 -7.17 -20.24
C ASN A 23 15.77 -7.94 -21.52
N ASP A 24 16.84 -8.74 -21.47
CA ASP A 24 17.17 -9.68 -22.53
C ASP A 24 17.55 -11.01 -21.89
N HIS A 25 16.80 -12.05 -22.20
CA HIS A 25 16.95 -13.45 -21.76
C HIS A 25 17.39 -13.69 -20.31
N ASP A 26 18.67 -13.47 -20.01
CA ASP A 26 19.31 -13.70 -18.73
C ASP A 26 19.76 -12.40 -18.01
N GLN A 27 19.48 -11.22 -18.55
CA GLN A 27 20.01 -9.95 -18.08
C GLN A 27 18.95 -8.84 -18.01
N VAL A 28 19.13 -7.94 -17.05
CA VAL A 28 18.48 -6.64 -16.99
C VAL A 28 19.55 -5.58 -17.11
N THR A 29 19.39 -4.66 -18.07
CA THR A 29 20.36 -3.62 -18.41
C THR A 29 19.71 -2.24 -18.33
N LYS A 30 20.54 -1.21 -18.13
CA LYS A 30 20.16 0.18 -18.39
C LYS A 30 19.94 0.38 -19.89
N GLU A 31 19.31 1.48 -20.27
CA GLU A 31 19.12 1.82 -21.68
C GLU A 31 20.42 1.87 -22.49
N ASN A 32 21.53 2.30 -21.87
CA ASN A 32 22.86 2.34 -22.49
C ASN A 32 23.59 0.98 -22.52
N GLY A 33 22.91 -0.12 -22.18
CA GLY A 33 23.45 -1.48 -22.20
C GLY A 33 24.25 -1.90 -20.96
N VAL A 34 24.43 -1.02 -19.97
CA VAL A 34 25.15 -1.37 -18.73
C VAL A 34 24.32 -2.37 -17.92
N PRO A 35 24.86 -3.55 -17.54
CA PRO A 35 24.12 -4.56 -16.80
C PRO A 35 23.84 -4.12 -15.36
N LEU A 36 22.59 -4.32 -14.93
CA LEU A 36 22.13 -4.14 -13.54
C LEU A 36 21.99 -5.48 -12.82
N PHE A 37 21.57 -6.51 -13.54
CA PHE A 37 21.36 -7.86 -13.03
C PHE A 37 21.67 -8.88 -14.13
N LYS A 38 22.24 -10.01 -13.74
CA LYS A 38 22.47 -11.16 -14.61
C LYS A 38 22.11 -12.45 -13.87
N ALA A 39 21.16 -13.20 -14.41
CA ALA A 39 20.84 -14.53 -13.95
C ALA A 39 21.95 -15.50 -14.38
N PHE A 40 22.50 -16.25 -13.43
CA PHE A 40 23.48 -17.29 -13.73
C PHE A 40 22.79 -18.62 -14.03
N ARG A 41 23.13 -19.22 -15.17
CA ARG A 41 22.52 -20.49 -15.61
C ARG A 41 23.25 -21.68 -15.04
N MET A 42 22.54 -22.48 -14.25
CA MET A 42 22.87 -23.89 -14.02
C MET A 42 22.28 -24.72 -15.18
N ARG A 43 22.99 -25.72 -15.68
CA ARG A 43 22.53 -26.56 -16.82
C ARG A 43 21.13 -27.10 -16.55
N GLY A 44 20.19 -26.84 -17.45
CA GLY A 44 18.83 -27.38 -17.42
C GLY A 44 17.72 -26.37 -17.09
N ASP A 45 18.07 -25.17 -16.63
CA ASP A 45 17.05 -24.14 -16.34
C ASP A 45 16.74 -23.29 -17.58
N PHE A 46 15.45 -23.10 -17.84
CA PHE A 46 14.89 -22.35 -18.98
C PHE A 46 13.92 -21.24 -18.54
N GLN A 47 13.69 -21.02 -17.24
CA GLN A 47 12.69 -20.04 -16.75
C GLN A 47 13.17 -18.57 -16.69
N MET A 48 14.42 -18.30 -17.07
CA MET A 48 15.09 -16.99 -16.87
C MET A 48 14.42 -15.78 -17.54
N ARG A 49 13.69 -15.98 -18.65
CA ARG A 49 12.95 -14.89 -19.31
C ARG A 49 11.85 -14.33 -18.41
N ASN A 50 11.18 -15.20 -17.64
CA ASN A 50 10.12 -14.77 -16.75
C ASN A 50 10.69 -14.04 -15.54
N ASP A 51 11.82 -14.51 -15.00
CA ASP A 51 12.47 -13.88 -13.85
C ASP A 51 13.03 -12.49 -14.19
N THR A 52 13.73 -12.37 -15.32
CA THR A 52 14.27 -11.08 -15.77
C THR A 52 13.17 -10.07 -16.07
N ARG A 53 12.06 -10.54 -16.69
CA ARG A 53 10.86 -9.73 -16.87
C ARG A 53 10.24 -9.32 -15.53
N PHE A 54 10.04 -10.27 -14.62
CA PHE A 54 9.46 -10.02 -13.29
C PHE A 54 10.29 -8.99 -12.51
N ILE A 55 11.62 -9.13 -12.48
CA ILE A 55 12.52 -8.17 -11.82
C ILE A 55 12.38 -6.79 -12.45
N THR A 56 12.36 -6.71 -13.78
CA THR A 56 12.25 -5.44 -14.51
C THR A 56 10.93 -4.74 -14.18
N GLU A 57 9.79 -5.42 -14.37
CA GLU A 57 8.46 -4.87 -14.10
C GLU A 57 8.28 -4.55 -12.61
N SER A 58 8.79 -5.39 -11.71
CA SER A 58 8.71 -5.16 -10.27
C SER A 58 9.47 -3.91 -9.85
N ARG A 59 10.65 -3.66 -10.43
CA ARG A 59 11.41 -2.45 -10.09
C ARG A 59 10.68 -1.17 -10.53
N GLU A 60 9.85 -1.22 -11.57
CA GLU A 60 9.05 -0.07 -12.00
C GLU A 60 7.81 0.07 -11.11
N ALA A 61 7.13 -1.04 -10.85
CA ALA A 61 5.84 -1.02 -10.16
C ALA A 61 5.96 -0.87 -8.63
N LEU A 62 7.00 -1.45 -8.01
CA LEU A 62 7.14 -1.53 -6.56
C LEU A 62 7.09 -0.18 -5.83
N PRO A 63 7.82 0.89 -6.23
CA PRO A 63 7.71 2.19 -5.56
C PRO A 63 6.27 2.73 -5.59
N HIS A 64 5.57 2.59 -6.72
CA HIS A 64 4.16 2.98 -6.82
C HIS A 64 3.26 2.18 -5.87
N TRP A 65 3.45 0.87 -5.77
CA TRP A 65 2.66 0.02 -4.86
C TRP A 65 2.94 0.33 -3.39
N ILE A 66 4.20 0.61 -3.02
CA ILE A 66 4.55 1.01 -1.66
C ILE A 66 3.90 2.35 -1.33
N GLN A 67 4.01 3.35 -2.21
CA GLN A 67 3.38 4.65 -2.00
C GLN A 67 1.87 4.52 -1.81
N ARG A 68 1.20 3.78 -2.69
CA ARG A 68 -0.24 3.51 -2.57
C ARG A 68 -0.61 2.81 -1.27
N ALA A 69 0.21 1.87 -0.81
CA ALA A 69 -0.03 1.18 0.46
C ALA A 69 0.10 2.15 1.65
N VAL A 70 1.12 3.02 1.66
CA VAL A 70 1.32 4.04 2.71
C VAL A 70 0.15 5.01 2.76
N GLU A 71 -0.30 5.51 1.61
CA GLU A 71 -1.46 6.40 1.51
C GLU A 71 -2.74 5.72 2.02
N ALA A 72 -2.97 4.47 1.65
CA ALA A 72 -4.12 3.69 2.12
C ALA A 72 -4.06 3.42 3.63
N GLU A 73 -2.88 3.11 4.19
CA GLU A 73 -2.71 2.91 5.63
C GLU A 73 -2.96 4.20 6.41
N ALA A 74 -2.49 5.34 5.92
CA ALA A 74 -2.75 6.66 6.51
C ALA A 74 -4.25 7.00 6.48
N GLU A 75 -4.93 6.68 5.39
CA GLU A 75 -6.37 6.86 5.24
C GLU A 75 -7.17 6.02 6.25
N ILE A 76 -6.81 4.73 6.38
CA ILE A 76 -7.42 3.82 7.35
C ILE A 76 -7.23 4.35 8.78
N GLU A 77 -6.03 4.84 9.11
CA GLU A 77 -5.75 5.39 10.43
C GLU A 77 -6.57 6.67 10.70
N ARG A 78 -6.75 7.53 9.69
CA ARG A 78 -7.63 8.70 9.80
C ARG A 78 -9.08 8.28 10.06
N MET A 79 -9.61 7.37 9.26
CA MET A 79 -10.98 6.86 9.41
C MET A 79 -11.20 6.16 10.75
N ARG A 80 -10.19 5.45 11.27
CA ARG A 80 -10.25 4.83 12.60
C ARG A 80 -10.40 5.87 13.70
N LYS A 81 -9.61 6.95 13.66
CA LYS A 81 -9.70 8.06 14.62
C LYS A 81 -11.05 8.76 14.56
N GLU A 82 -11.57 9.01 13.37
CA GLU A 82 -12.91 9.60 13.17
C GLU A 82 -14.00 8.68 13.76
N THR A 83 -13.91 7.38 13.50
CA THR A 83 -14.86 6.39 14.03
C THR A 83 -14.80 6.32 15.56
N GLU A 84 -13.61 6.38 16.14
CA GLU A 84 -13.43 6.39 17.59
C GLU A 84 -14.02 7.66 18.24
N ALA A 85 -13.81 8.82 17.62
CA ALA A 85 -14.41 10.08 18.09
C ALA A 85 -15.95 10.05 18.02
N ILE A 86 -16.51 9.51 16.93
CA ILE A 86 -17.96 9.34 16.79
C ILE A 86 -18.50 8.41 17.87
N ARG A 87 -17.84 7.27 18.09
CA ARG A 87 -18.23 6.31 19.13
C ARG A 87 -18.23 6.97 20.51
N TYR A 88 -17.20 7.75 20.83
CA TYR A 88 -17.14 8.50 22.08
C TYR A 88 -18.34 9.45 22.26
N VAL A 89 -18.71 10.20 21.22
CA VAL A 89 -19.89 11.09 21.27
C VAL A 89 -21.19 10.30 21.44
N VAL A 90 -21.34 9.17 20.74
CA VAL A 90 -22.51 8.29 20.86
C VAL A 90 -22.67 7.77 22.29
N ASP A 91 -21.57 7.36 22.92
CA ASP A 91 -21.57 6.84 24.29
C ASP A 91 -21.87 7.96 25.31
N MET A 92 -21.32 9.16 25.10
CA MET A 92 -21.62 10.33 25.94
C MET A 92 -23.09 10.75 25.87
N LEU A 93 -23.77 10.55 24.74
CA LEU A 93 -25.20 10.87 24.60
C LEU A 93 -26.13 9.84 25.28
N ASP A 94 -25.58 8.83 25.95
CA ASP A 94 -26.33 7.82 26.70
C ASP A 94 -26.44 8.14 28.20
N THR A 95 -26.32 9.41 28.62
CA THR A 95 -26.38 9.83 30.04
C THR A 95 -27.77 9.77 30.68
N GLY A 96 -28.80 9.33 29.95
CA GLY A 96 -30.19 9.22 30.44
C GLY A 96 -31.07 10.46 30.21
N ASP A 97 -30.52 11.56 29.70
CA ASP A 97 -31.30 12.75 29.28
C ASP A 97 -32.15 12.44 28.02
N PRO A 98 -33.49 12.66 28.05
CA PRO A 98 -34.37 12.48 26.90
C PRO A 98 -33.98 13.26 25.63
N GLN A 99 -33.31 14.41 25.75
CA GLN A 99 -32.82 15.16 24.59
C GLN A 99 -31.59 14.47 23.97
N GLN A 100 -30.62 14.09 24.79
CA GLN A 100 -29.44 13.35 24.33
C GLN A 100 -29.80 11.98 23.74
N ARG A 101 -30.77 11.26 24.33
CA ARG A 101 -31.27 9.98 23.77
C ARG A 101 -31.85 10.14 22.37
N ARG A 102 -32.59 11.24 22.13
CA ARG A 102 -33.12 11.57 20.79
C ARG A 102 -32.00 11.92 19.81
N ALA A 103 -31.01 12.72 20.23
CA ALA A 103 -29.85 13.05 19.43
C ALA A 103 -29.06 11.79 19.03
N ARG A 104 -28.85 10.85 19.97
CA ARG A 104 -28.20 9.56 19.74
C ARG A 104 -28.93 8.72 18.69
N LEU A 105 -30.24 8.56 18.82
CA LEU A 105 -31.04 7.80 17.86
C LEU A 105 -30.97 8.40 16.45
N HIS A 106 -31.03 9.73 16.34
CA HIS A 106 -30.88 10.42 15.05
C HIS A 106 -29.48 10.21 14.44
N LEU A 107 -28.42 10.27 15.25
CA LEU A 107 -27.07 10.04 14.76
C LEU A 107 -26.86 8.60 14.27
N LEU A 108 -27.37 7.60 15.00
CA LEU A 108 -27.34 6.20 14.60
C LEU A 108 -28.11 5.94 13.29
N GLU A 109 -29.24 6.62 13.10
CA GLU A 109 -30.01 6.57 11.84
C GLU A 109 -29.18 7.12 10.67
N VAL A 110 -28.49 8.25 10.85
CA VAL A 110 -27.62 8.84 9.82
C VAL A 110 -26.46 7.91 9.47
N ILE A 111 -25.77 7.35 10.47
CA ILE A 111 -24.67 6.39 10.27
C ILE A 111 -25.14 5.19 9.45
N LYS A 112 -26.28 4.59 9.82
CA LYS A 112 -26.86 3.43 9.12
C LYS A 112 -27.21 3.72 7.66
N ARG A 113 -27.52 4.98 7.30
CA ARG A 113 -27.75 5.38 5.91
C ARG A 113 -26.44 5.50 5.13
N MET A 114 -25.38 6.00 5.77
CA MET A 114 -24.05 6.09 5.15
C MET A 114 -23.45 4.71 4.86
N GLU A 115 -23.68 3.70 5.70
CA GLU A 115 -23.19 2.32 5.48
C GLU A 115 -23.84 1.60 4.28
N LYS A 116 -24.98 2.10 3.78
CA LYS A 116 -25.74 1.48 2.68
C LYS A 116 -25.53 2.13 1.31
N ALA A 117 -24.82 3.27 1.27
CA ALA A 117 -24.52 4.02 0.05
C ALA A 117 -23.16 3.59 -0.51
#